data_AF-A0A8T6BPX1-F1
#
_entry.id   AF-A0A8T6BPX1-F1
#
_cell.length_a   1.000
_cell.length_b   1.000
_cell.length_c   1.000
_cell.angle_alpha   90.00
_cell.angle_beta   90.00
_cell.angle_gamma   90.00
#
_symmetry.space_group_name_H-M   'P 1'
#
loop_
_entity.id
_entity.type
_entity.pdbx_description
1 polymer ?
#
loop_
_entity_poly.entity_id
_entity_poly.type
_entity_poly.pdbx_seq_one_letter_code
_entity_poly.pdbx_strand_id
1 'polypeptide(L)'
;MEMTSAFTLNVRLDNIAVITIDVPGEKMNTLKAEFASQVRAIIKQLRENKELRGVVFVSAKPDNFIAGADINMIGNCKTAQEAEALARQGQQLMAEIHALPIQVIAAIHGACLGGGLELALACHGRVCTDDPKTVLGLPEVQLGLLPGSGGTQRLPRLIGVSTALEMILTGKQLRAKQALKLGLVDDVVPHSILLEAAVELAKKERPSSRPLPVRERILAGPLGRALLFKMVGKKTEHKTQGNYPATERILEVVETGLAQGTSSGYDAEARAFGELAMTPQSQALRSIFFASTDVKKDPGSDAPPAPLNSVGILGGGLMGGGIAYVTACKAGIPVRIKDINPQGINHALKYSWDQLEGKVRRRHLKASERDKQLALISGTTDYR
;
A
#
# COMPACT_ATOMS: atom_id res chain seq x y z
N MET A 1 -11.23 26.36 17.57
CA MET A 1 -9.85 25.91 17.32
C MET A 1 -9.62 26.02 15.83
N GLU A 2 -8.67 26.84 15.38
CA GLU A 2 -8.25 26.85 13.99
C GLU A 2 -7.73 25.44 13.64
N MET A 3 -8.38 24.74 12.72
CA MET A 3 -7.87 23.46 12.25
C MET A 3 -6.64 23.73 11.39
N THR A 4 -5.47 23.35 11.91
CA THR A 4 -4.23 23.33 11.13
C THR A 4 -4.41 22.42 9.93
N SER A 5 -4.21 22.96 8.72
CA SER A 5 -4.34 22.22 7.47
C SER A 5 -3.33 21.06 7.42
N ALA A 6 -3.74 19.90 6.91
CA ALA A 6 -2.82 18.79 6.63
C ALA A 6 -2.02 18.99 5.33
N PHE A 7 -2.36 20.03 4.56
CA PHE A 7 -1.72 20.34 3.29
C PHE A 7 -1.10 21.74 3.34
N THR A 8 0.15 21.81 2.86
CA THR A 8 0.85 23.07 2.61
C THR A 8 1.17 23.18 1.13
N LEU A 9 0.81 24.30 0.51
CA LEU A 9 1.14 24.61 -0.88
C LEU A 9 2.33 25.58 -0.93
N ASN A 10 3.39 25.21 -1.66
CA ASN A 10 4.52 26.09 -1.97
C ASN A 10 4.74 26.11 -3.48
N VAL A 11 4.87 27.29 -4.09
CA VAL A 11 5.21 27.43 -5.51
C VAL A 11 6.70 27.71 -5.64
N ARG A 12 7.41 26.84 -6.35
CA ARG A 12 8.84 26.98 -6.64
C ARG A 12 9.08 28.05 -7.71
N LEU A 13 10.31 28.55 -7.79
CA LEU A 13 10.75 29.54 -8.79
C LEU A 13 10.61 29.07 -10.24
N ASP A 14 10.54 27.76 -10.48
CA ASP A 14 10.31 27.15 -11.80
C ASP A 14 8.81 26.93 -12.11
N ASN A 15 7.93 27.60 -11.36
CA ASN A 15 6.47 27.56 -11.45
C ASN A 15 5.88 26.15 -11.27
N ILE A 16 6.51 25.32 -10.45
CA ILE A 16 5.95 24.04 -10.02
C ILE A 16 5.37 24.20 -8.62
N ALA A 17 4.09 23.85 -8.49
CA ALA A 17 3.41 23.81 -7.20
C ALA A 17 3.75 22.51 -6.46
N VAL A 18 4.34 22.61 -5.27
CA VAL A 18 4.61 21.48 -4.38
C VAL A 18 3.56 21.48 -3.26
N ILE A 19 2.73 20.45 -3.25
CA ILE A 19 1.75 20.19 -2.19
C ILE A 19 2.35 19.17 -1.23
N THR A 20 2.65 19.62 -0.02
CA THR A 20 3.20 18.78 1.04
C THR A 20 2.09 18.31 1.97
N ILE A 21 2.03 17.00 2.19
CA ILE A 21 1.05 16.34 3.05
C ILE A 21 1.71 16.04 4.41
N ASP A 22 1.12 16.57 5.47
CA ASP A 22 1.57 16.37 6.84
C ASP A 22 0.39 16.44 7.82
N VAL A 23 -0.20 15.30 8.18
CA VAL A 23 -1.30 15.28 9.16
C VAL A 23 -0.78 15.70 10.54
N PRO A 24 -1.27 16.81 11.12
CA PRO A 24 -0.77 17.30 12.40
C PRO A 24 -1.01 16.30 13.54
N GLY A 25 -0.01 16.12 14.41
CA GLY A 25 -0.11 15.24 15.58
C GLY A 25 -0.11 13.73 15.29
N GLU A 26 -0.05 13.31 14.03
CA GLU A 26 -0.04 11.90 13.67
C GLU A 26 1.30 11.42 13.12
N LYS A 27 1.63 10.15 13.36
CA LYS A 27 2.83 9.51 12.81
C LYS A 27 2.70 9.20 11.32
N MET A 28 1.48 9.01 10.84
CA MET A 28 1.16 8.61 9.47
C MET A 28 0.19 9.61 8.84
N ASN A 29 0.30 9.83 7.54
CA ASN A 29 -0.71 10.52 6.79
C ASN A 29 -1.85 9.54 6.48
N THR A 30 -3.04 9.82 7.00
CA THR A 30 -4.28 9.08 6.72
C THR A 30 -5.28 10.03 6.05
N LEU A 31 -6.01 9.55 5.03
CA LEU A 31 -7.05 10.36 4.39
C LEU A 31 -8.25 10.49 5.34
N LYS A 32 -8.53 11.72 5.75
CA LYS A 32 -9.68 12.10 6.56
C LYS A 32 -10.74 12.81 5.74
N ALA A 33 -11.97 12.89 6.24
CA ALA A 33 -13.06 13.59 5.55
C ALA A 33 -12.73 15.06 5.25
N GLU A 34 -12.04 15.74 6.17
CA GLU A 34 -11.61 17.14 6.01
C GLU A 34 -10.62 17.37 4.86
N PHE A 35 -9.96 16.32 4.36
CA PHE A 35 -9.02 16.46 3.25
C PHE A 35 -9.73 16.96 1.99
N ALA A 36 -10.98 16.57 1.78
CA ALA A 36 -11.71 16.95 0.58
C ALA A 36 -11.89 18.48 0.47
N SER A 37 -12.20 19.17 1.58
CA SER A 37 -12.34 20.64 1.55
C SER A 37 -10.98 21.33 1.42
N GLN A 38 -9.95 20.83 2.10
CA GLN A 38 -8.59 21.38 2.05
C GLN A 38 -7.98 21.25 0.64
N VAL A 39 -8.06 20.06 0.04
CA VAL A 39 -7.55 19.83 -1.33
C VAL A 39 -8.36 20.61 -2.35
N ARG A 40 -9.69 20.74 -2.20
CA ARG A 40 -10.50 21.59 -3.10
C ARG A 40 -10.09 23.05 -3.06
N ALA A 41 -9.78 23.59 -1.88
CA ALA A 41 -9.27 24.95 -1.74
C ALA A 41 -7.94 25.11 -2.49
N ILE A 42 -7.03 24.13 -2.38
CA ILE A 42 -5.77 24.12 -3.14
C ILE A 42 -6.04 24.01 -4.65
N ILE A 43 -6.91 23.10 -5.10
CA ILE A 43 -7.29 22.96 -6.52
C ILE A 43 -7.81 24.28 -7.09
N LYS A 44 -8.60 25.04 -6.31
CA LYS A 44 -9.05 26.37 -6.72
C LYS A 44 -7.87 27.31 -6.95
N GLN A 45 -6.94 27.41 -6.00
CA GLN A 45 -5.72 28.23 -6.14
C GLN A 45 -4.89 27.81 -7.36
N LEU A 46 -4.74 26.51 -7.60
CA LEU A 46 -4.02 25.99 -8.76
C LEU A 46 -4.69 26.37 -10.09
N ARG A 47 -6.02 26.42 -10.15
CA ARG A 47 -6.76 26.81 -11.37
C ARG A 47 -6.68 28.31 -11.66
N GLU A 48 -6.54 29.13 -10.61
CA GLU A 48 -6.43 30.58 -10.70
C GLU A 48 -5.02 31.02 -11.16
N ASN A 49 -3.97 30.28 -10.80
CA ASN A 49 -2.60 30.58 -11.24
C ASN A 49 -2.29 29.98 -12.62
N LYS A 50 -2.25 30.85 -13.66
CA LYS A 50 -1.96 30.46 -15.04
C LYS A 50 -0.48 30.26 -15.37
N GLU A 51 0.42 30.66 -14.47
CA GLU A 51 1.86 30.53 -14.67
C GLU A 51 2.39 29.15 -14.28
N LEU A 52 1.58 28.37 -13.53
CA LEU A 52 1.94 27.03 -13.09
C LEU A 52 2.17 26.10 -14.29
N ARG A 53 3.31 25.41 -14.26
CA ARG A 53 3.67 24.40 -15.27
C ARG A 53 3.34 22.98 -14.84
N GLY A 54 3.18 22.75 -13.55
CA GLY A 54 2.87 21.43 -13.01
C GLY A 54 2.70 21.45 -11.48
N VAL A 55 2.27 20.30 -10.95
CA VAL A 55 1.99 20.09 -9.53
C VAL A 55 2.67 18.80 -9.07
N VAL A 56 3.25 18.81 -7.88
CA VAL A 56 3.85 17.64 -7.24
C VAL A 56 3.24 17.46 -5.85
N PHE A 57 2.67 16.29 -5.57
CA PHE A 57 2.33 15.87 -4.22
C PHE A 57 3.51 15.16 -3.57
N VAL A 58 3.88 15.58 -2.37
CA VAL A 58 4.92 14.96 -1.52
C VAL A 58 4.40 14.77 -0.10
N SER A 59 5.06 13.91 0.66
CA SER A 59 4.79 13.75 2.10
C SER A 59 5.93 14.32 2.92
N ALA A 60 5.61 15.00 4.02
CA ALA A 60 6.59 15.39 5.03
C ALA A 60 6.91 14.27 6.03
N LYS A 61 6.10 13.19 6.05
CA LYS A 61 6.33 12.08 6.98
C LYS A 61 7.53 11.25 6.52
N PRO A 62 8.37 10.78 7.46
CA PRO A 62 9.62 10.10 7.12
C PRO A 62 9.43 8.76 6.42
N ASP A 63 8.31 8.05 6.70
CA ASP A 63 8.16 6.63 6.36
C ASP A 63 6.90 6.31 5.55
N ASN A 64 6.12 7.31 5.16
CA ASN A 64 4.88 7.11 4.41
C ASN A 64 4.52 8.31 3.53
N PHE A 65 3.89 8.02 2.40
CA PHE A 65 3.26 9.02 1.56
C PHE A 65 1.85 9.30 2.12
N ILE A 66 0.98 8.30 2.00
CA ILE A 66 -0.36 8.22 2.61
C ILE A 66 -0.62 6.73 2.88
N ALA A 67 -0.88 6.38 4.13
CA ALA A 67 -0.99 4.99 4.59
C ALA A 67 -2.38 4.35 4.42
N GLY A 68 -3.36 5.11 3.90
CA GLY A 68 -4.73 4.66 3.71
C GLY A 68 -5.74 5.73 4.09
N ALA A 69 -7.02 5.40 4.01
CA ALA A 69 -8.07 6.19 4.64
C ALA A 69 -8.10 5.93 6.14
N ASP A 70 -8.54 6.93 6.92
CA ASP A 70 -8.81 6.74 8.34
C ASP A 70 -9.96 5.74 8.51
N ILE A 71 -9.68 4.60 9.13
CA ILE A 71 -10.66 3.53 9.33
C ILE A 71 -11.76 3.97 10.29
N ASN A 72 -11.47 4.91 11.21
CA ASN A 72 -12.48 5.46 12.13
C ASN A 72 -13.58 6.20 11.37
N MET A 73 -13.25 6.88 10.27
CA MET A 73 -14.23 7.54 9.41
C MET A 73 -15.26 6.56 8.87
N ILE A 74 -14.83 5.37 8.46
CA ILE A 74 -15.70 4.29 7.99
C ILE A 74 -16.45 3.64 9.17
N GLY A 75 -15.82 3.57 10.35
CA GLY A 75 -16.43 3.07 11.58
C GLY A 75 -17.55 3.98 12.11
N ASN A 76 -17.47 5.27 11.81
CA ASN A 76 -18.47 6.27 12.22
C ASN A 76 -19.71 6.30 11.32
N CYS A 77 -19.67 5.70 10.13
CA CYS A 77 -20.85 5.56 9.26
C CYS A 77 -21.86 4.61 9.91
N LYS A 78 -23.11 5.05 10.02
CA LYS A 78 -24.23 4.29 10.60
C LYS A 78 -25.08 3.57 9.55
N THR A 79 -24.99 4.02 8.30
CA THR A 79 -25.79 3.49 7.19
C THR A 79 -24.92 3.25 5.95
N ALA A 80 -25.39 2.38 5.06
CA ALA A 80 -24.71 2.11 3.79
C ALA A 80 -24.63 3.39 2.93
N GLN A 81 -25.65 4.24 2.99
CA GLN A 81 -25.75 5.49 2.26
C GLN A 81 -24.70 6.51 2.72
N GLU A 82 -24.42 6.59 4.03
CA GLU A 82 -23.35 7.45 4.55
C GLU A 82 -21.97 7.00 4.06
N ALA A 83 -21.70 5.68 4.08
CA ALA A 83 -20.46 5.12 3.57
C ALA A 83 -20.33 5.24 2.04
N GLU A 84 -21.43 5.08 1.29
CA GLU A 84 -21.47 5.34 -0.15
C GLU A 84 -21.18 6.82 -0.46
N ALA A 85 -21.80 7.75 0.27
CA ALA A 85 -21.57 9.18 0.10
C ALA A 85 -20.10 9.55 0.32
N LEU A 86 -19.46 8.93 1.31
CA LEU A 86 -18.04 9.08 1.57
C LEU A 86 -17.17 8.59 0.39
N ALA A 87 -17.46 7.41 -0.15
CA ALA A 87 -16.78 6.90 -1.34
C ALA A 87 -16.96 7.84 -2.54
N ARG A 88 -18.19 8.31 -2.80
CA ARG A 88 -18.48 9.28 -3.87
C ARG A 88 -17.70 10.58 -3.71
N GLN A 89 -17.59 11.09 -2.48
CA GLN A 89 -16.79 12.30 -2.21
C GLN A 89 -15.31 12.07 -2.54
N GLY A 90 -14.75 10.91 -2.18
CA GLY A 90 -13.39 10.51 -2.56
C GLY A 90 -13.21 10.43 -4.08
N GLN A 91 -14.12 9.74 -4.78
CA GLN A 91 -14.10 9.62 -6.24
C GLN A 91 -14.14 11.00 -6.94
N GLN A 92 -15.02 11.90 -6.48
CA GLN A 92 -15.13 13.26 -7.00
C GLN A 92 -13.81 14.03 -6.82
N LEU A 93 -13.23 13.98 -5.62
CA LEU A 93 -11.95 14.65 -5.37
C LEU A 93 -10.85 14.13 -6.30
N MET A 94 -10.74 12.79 -6.46
CA MET A 94 -9.77 12.19 -7.38
C MET A 94 -10.04 12.58 -8.84
N ALA A 95 -11.30 12.72 -9.24
CA ALA A 95 -11.65 13.20 -10.57
C ALA A 95 -11.26 14.68 -10.77
N GLU A 96 -11.46 15.52 -9.75
CA GLU A 96 -11.08 16.94 -9.78
C GLU A 96 -9.55 17.12 -9.90
N ILE A 97 -8.75 16.29 -9.21
CA ILE A 97 -7.29 16.24 -9.34
C ILE A 97 -6.90 15.84 -10.78
N HIS A 98 -7.49 14.77 -11.29
CA HIS A 98 -7.21 14.25 -12.64
C HIS A 98 -7.63 15.22 -13.76
N ALA A 99 -8.61 16.06 -13.51
CA ALA A 99 -9.12 17.04 -14.47
C ALA A 99 -8.31 18.35 -14.49
N LEU A 100 -7.27 18.49 -13.67
CA LEU A 100 -6.39 19.65 -13.74
C LEU A 100 -5.73 19.73 -15.14
N PRO A 101 -5.69 20.93 -15.76
CA PRO A 101 -5.14 21.11 -17.11
C PRO A 101 -3.61 21.02 -17.15
N ILE A 102 -2.96 21.05 -15.99
CA ILE A 102 -1.50 20.95 -15.80
C ILE A 102 -1.13 19.56 -15.28
N GLN A 103 0.12 19.14 -15.50
CA GLN A 103 0.57 17.83 -15.06
C GLN A 103 0.61 17.75 -13.53
N VAL A 104 0.24 16.59 -12.98
CA VAL A 104 0.18 16.34 -11.53
C VAL A 104 0.95 15.07 -11.25
N ILE A 105 1.98 15.14 -10.42
CA ILE A 105 2.88 14.03 -10.13
C ILE A 105 2.80 13.67 -8.65
N ALA A 106 2.69 12.38 -8.33
CA ALA A 106 2.89 11.89 -6.97
C ALA A 106 4.36 11.50 -6.77
N ALA A 107 5.07 12.17 -5.86
CA ALA A 107 6.41 11.79 -5.43
C ALA A 107 6.30 10.96 -4.14
N ILE A 108 6.49 9.65 -4.28
CA ILE A 108 6.11 8.66 -3.28
C ILE A 108 7.34 8.14 -2.54
N HIS A 109 7.46 8.51 -1.27
CA HIS A 109 8.36 7.86 -0.33
C HIS A 109 7.57 7.09 0.73
N GLY A 110 8.00 5.87 1.05
CA GLY A 110 7.37 5.06 2.09
C GLY A 110 6.04 4.44 1.67
N ALA A 111 5.22 4.06 2.66
CA ALA A 111 3.92 3.42 2.41
C ALA A 111 2.95 4.33 1.62
N CYS A 112 2.43 3.82 0.50
CA CYS A 112 1.39 4.42 -0.34
C CYS A 112 0.28 3.39 -0.54
N LEU A 113 -0.64 3.35 0.42
CA LEU A 113 -1.61 2.26 0.55
C LEU A 113 -3.04 2.78 0.48
N GLY A 114 -3.91 1.94 -0.05
CA GLY A 114 -5.35 2.18 -0.17
C GLY A 114 -5.67 3.52 -0.82
N GLY A 115 -6.45 4.37 -0.14
CA GLY A 115 -6.74 5.73 -0.60
C GLY A 115 -5.52 6.57 -0.96
N GLY A 116 -4.35 6.32 -0.35
CA GLY A 116 -3.08 6.94 -0.75
C GLY A 116 -2.63 6.56 -2.15
N LEU A 117 -2.78 5.29 -2.52
CA LEU A 117 -2.55 4.83 -3.88
C LEU A 117 -3.66 5.32 -4.82
N GLU A 118 -4.91 5.41 -4.38
CA GLU A 118 -5.99 5.99 -5.19
C GLU A 118 -5.73 7.46 -5.55
N LEU A 119 -5.15 8.25 -4.64
CA LEU A 119 -4.67 9.61 -4.93
C LEU A 119 -3.54 9.60 -5.95
N ALA A 120 -2.55 8.72 -5.76
CA ALA A 120 -1.45 8.58 -6.71
C ALA A 120 -1.93 8.12 -8.10
N LEU A 121 -2.99 7.29 -8.17
CA LEU A 121 -3.63 6.87 -9.41
C LEU A 121 -4.44 7.99 -10.07
N ALA A 122 -4.95 8.96 -9.30
CA ALA A 122 -5.61 10.15 -9.82
C ALA A 122 -4.61 11.11 -10.50
N CYS A 123 -3.37 11.15 -10.01
CA CYS A 123 -2.27 11.92 -10.59
C CYS A 123 -1.93 11.46 -12.02
N HIS A 124 -1.33 12.35 -12.81
CA HIS A 124 -0.90 12.07 -14.18
C HIS A 124 0.35 11.17 -14.22
N GLY A 125 1.28 11.37 -13.28
CA GLY A 125 2.49 10.55 -13.15
C GLY A 125 2.82 10.22 -11.69
N ARG A 126 3.69 9.23 -11.50
CA ARG A 126 4.14 8.72 -10.19
C ARG A 126 5.63 8.42 -10.24
N VAL A 127 6.40 9.02 -9.36
CA VAL A 127 7.81 8.67 -9.10
C VAL A 127 7.89 8.13 -7.68
N CYS A 128 8.59 7.04 -7.43
CA CYS A 128 8.75 6.53 -6.07
C CYS A 128 10.20 6.25 -5.69
N THR A 129 10.47 6.14 -4.40
CA THR A 129 11.83 5.84 -3.94
C THR A 129 12.16 4.35 -4.01
N ASP A 130 13.43 3.99 -4.18
CA ASP A 130 13.90 2.60 -4.09
C ASP A 130 14.04 2.06 -2.65
N ASP A 131 13.62 2.85 -1.66
CA ASP A 131 13.66 2.51 -0.24
C ASP A 131 12.80 1.26 0.08
N PRO A 132 13.28 0.32 0.93
CA PRO A 132 12.51 -0.84 1.36
C PRO A 132 11.15 -0.53 2.02
N LYS A 133 10.99 0.65 2.63
CA LYS A 133 9.72 1.14 3.20
C LYS A 133 8.72 1.54 2.12
N THR A 134 9.17 1.77 0.88
CA THR A 134 8.31 2.17 -0.23
C THR A 134 7.55 0.99 -0.80
N VAL A 135 6.27 0.94 -0.45
CA VAL A 135 5.33 -0.10 -0.84
C VAL A 135 4.03 0.51 -1.33
N LEU A 136 3.49 -0.03 -2.42
CA LEU A 136 2.26 0.46 -3.06
C LEU A 136 1.23 -0.67 -3.14
N GLY A 137 -0.01 -0.44 -2.72
CA GLY A 137 -1.06 -1.44 -2.82
C GLY A 137 -2.45 -0.96 -2.40
N LEU A 138 -3.46 -1.78 -2.68
CA LEU A 138 -4.86 -1.56 -2.32
C LEU A 138 -5.31 -2.69 -1.35
N PRO A 139 -5.04 -2.56 -0.04
CA PRO A 139 -5.29 -3.61 0.95
C PRO A 139 -6.72 -3.63 1.52
N GLU A 140 -7.66 -2.89 0.96
CA GLU A 140 -9.03 -2.72 1.48
C GLU A 140 -9.77 -4.06 1.70
N VAL A 141 -9.49 -5.07 0.88
CA VAL A 141 -10.06 -6.41 1.03
C VAL A 141 -9.73 -7.05 2.39
N GLN A 142 -8.58 -6.69 2.99
CA GLN A 142 -8.17 -7.18 4.32
C GLN A 142 -9.06 -6.62 5.44
N LEU A 143 -9.80 -5.54 5.16
CA LEU A 143 -10.79 -4.95 6.04
C LEU A 143 -12.23 -5.35 5.66
N GLY A 144 -12.40 -6.29 4.73
CA GLY A 144 -13.72 -6.66 4.20
C GLY A 144 -14.34 -5.58 3.33
N LEU A 145 -13.52 -4.71 2.73
CA LEU A 145 -13.93 -3.60 1.88
C LEU A 145 -13.34 -3.76 0.47
N LEU A 146 -13.60 -2.76 -0.37
CA LEU A 146 -12.96 -2.59 -1.68
C LEU A 146 -12.41 -1.15 -1.80
N PRO A 147 -11.51 -0.87 -2.75
CA PRO A 147 -11.04 0.49 -3.02
C PRO A 147 -12.23 1.41 -3.35
N GLY A 148 -12.39 2.51 -2.61
CA GLY A 148 -13.62 3.33 -2.64
C GLY A 148 -13.50 4.68 -3.36
N SER A 149 -12.30 5.07 -3.81
CA SER A 149 -12.01 6.37 -4.45
C SER A 149 -11.52 6.22 -5.90
N GLY A 150 -11.90 5.12 -6.55
CA GLY A 150 -11.62 4.83 -7.94
C GLY A 150 -10.52 3.81 -8.22
N GLY A 151 -9.98 3.17 -7.20
CA GLY A 151 -8.95 2.15 -7.33
C GLY A 151 -9.41 0.95 -8.17
N THR A 152 -10.68 0.55 -8.08
CA THR A 152 -11.23 -0.54 -8.90
C THR A 152 -11.33 -0.16 -10.39
N GLN A 153 -11.29 1.14 -10.70
CA GLN A 153 -11.44 1.64 -12.06
C GLN A 153 -10.11 2.05 -12.68
N ARG A 154 -9.27 2.79 -11.95
CA ARG A 154 -7.99 3.32 -12.46
C ARG A 154 -6.92 2.24 -12.54
N LEU A 155 -6.81 1.38 -11.53
CA LEU A 155 -5.72 0.39 -11.46
C LEU A 155 -5.80 -0.65 -12.60
N PRO A 156 -6.94 -1.30 -12.91
CA PRO A 156 -7.03 -2.25 -14.02
C PRO A 156 -6.69 -1.67 -15.38
N ARG A 157 -6.99 -0.38 -15.58
CA ARG A 157 -6.69 0.34 -16.83
C ARG A 157 -5.22 0.74 -16.93
N LEU A 158 -4.56 0.95 -15.79
CA LEU A 158 -3.14 1.35 -15.73
C LEU A 158 -2.20 0.15 -15.89
N ILE A 159 -2.42 -0.93 -15.14
CA ILE A 159 -1.48 -2.06 -15.05
C ILE A 159 -2.03 -3.38 -15.63
N GLY A 160 -3.24 -3.34 -16.20
CA GLY A 160 -3.93 -4.50 -16.72
C GLY A 160 -4.82 -5.19 -15.68
N VAL A 161 -5.93 -5.75 -16.16
CA VAL A 161 -6.99 -6.33 -15.33
C VAL A 161 -6.52 -7.52 -14.51
N SER A 162 -5.68 -8.39 -15.06
CA SER A 162 -5.25 -9.59 -14.32
C SER A 162 -4.37 -9.21 -13.12
N THR A 163 -3.43 -8.29 -13.33
CA THR A 163 -2.50 -7.85 -12.28
C THR A 163 -3.24 -7.01 -11.23
N ALA A 164 -4.14 -6.12 -11.66
CA ALA A 164 -4.94 -5.31 -10.74
C ALA A 164 -5.86 -6.17 -9.87
N LEU A 165 -6.54 -7.18 -10.44
CA LEU A 165 -7.37 -8.11 -9.66
C LEU A 165 -6.52 -8.89 -8.64
N GLU A 166 -5.32 -9.35 -8.99
CA GLU A 166 -4.42 -9.99 -8.02
C GLU A 166 -4.12 -9.05 -6.85
N MET A 167 -3.79 -7.78 -7.12
CA MET A 167 -3.51 -6.80 -6.08
C MET A 167 -4.71 -6.53 -5.19
N ILE A 168 -5.87 -6.22 -5.77
CA ILE A 168 -7.08 -5.81 -5.04
C ILE A 168 -7.67 -6.98 -4.24
N LEU A 169 -7.74 -8.18 -4.82
CA LEU A 169 -8.35 -9.36 -4.16
C LEU A 169 -7.48 -9.96 -3.05
N THR A 170 -6.19 -9.65 -3.00
CA THR A 170 -5.27 -10.18 -1.97
C THR A 170 -4.73 -9.12 -1.02
N GLY A 171 -4.92 -7.84 -1.34
CA GLY A 171 -4.26 -6.73 -0.67
C GLY A 171 -2.73 -6.74 -0.84
N LYS A 172 -2.23 -7.39 -1.90
CA LYS A 172 -0.79 -7.51 -2.15
C LYS A 172 -0.18 -6.16 -2.44
N GLN A 173 0.91 -5.88 -1.74
CA GLN A 173 1.72 -4.68 -1.92
C GLN A 173 2.89 -4.96 -2.87
N LEU A 174 3.20 -3.98 -3.71
CA LEU A 174 4.33 -3.99 -4.63
C LEU A 174 5.47 -3.15 -4.07
N ARG A 175 6.69 -3.67 -4.18
CA ARG A 175 7.91 -2.86 -3.96
C ARG A 175 8.22 -2.02 -5.19
N ALA A 176 8.99 -0.95 -5.00
CA ALA A 176 9.34 0.03 -6.05
C ALA A 176 9.70 -0.59 -7.41
N LYS A 177 10.64 -1.55 -7.45
CA LYS A 177 11.06 -2.22 -8.71
C LYS A 177 9.94 -3.02 -9.39
N GLN A 178 9.05 -3.62 -8.61
CA GLN A 178 7.88 -4.35 -9.15
C GLN A 178 6.86 -3.36 -9.69
N ALA A 179 6.61 -2.27 -8.96
CA ALA A 179 5.71 -1.20 -9.37
C ALA A 179 6.16 -0.58 -10.71
N LEU A 180 7.47 -0.33 -10.90
CA LEU A 180 8.03 0.17 -12.15
C LEU A 180 7.83 -0.81 -13.31
N LYS A 181 8.15 -2.09 -13.06
CA LYS A 181 8.01 -3.15 -14.07
C LYS A 181 6.57 -3.30 -14.55
N LEU A 182 5.60 -3.16 -13.65
CA LEU A 182 4.18 -3.28 -13.95
C LEU A 182 3.56 -2.00 -14.51
N GLY A 183 4.31 -0.88 -14.54
CA GLY A 183 3.80 0.41 -14.99
C GLY A 183 2.90 1.11 -13.97
N LEU A 184 2.95 0.71 -12.69
CA LEU A 184 2.27 1.42 -11.61
C LEU A 184 2.95 2.75 -11.30
N VAL A 185 4.28 2.79 -11.37
CA VAL A 185 5.08 4.03 -11.29
C VAL A 185 5.86 4.24 -12.58
N ASP A 186 6.15 5.50 -12.87
CA ASP A 186 6.84 5.94 -14.08
C ASP A 186 8.37 5.92 -13.88
N ASP A 187 8.85 6.14 -12.65
CA ASP A 187 10.28 6.07 -12.32
C ASP A 187 10.52 5.66 -10.85
N VAL A 188 11.73 5.15 -10.57
CA VAL A 188 12.21 4.76 -9.25
C VAL A 188 13.59 5.36 -8.98
N VAL A 189 13.70 6.17 -7.93
CA VAL A 189 14.91 6.97 -7.64
C VAL A 189 15.35 6.88 -6.18
N PRO A 190 16.60 7.22 -5.83
CA PRO A 190 16.97 7.45 -4.44
C PRO A 190 16.16 8.58 -3.80
N HIS A 191 15.89 8.48 -2.49
CA HIS A 191 15.08 9.47 -1.77
C HIS A 191 15.64 10.90 -1.91
N SER A 192 16.97 11.07 -1.90
CA SER A 192 17.64 12.37 -1.99
C SER A 192 17.29 13.19 -3.25
N ILE A 193 16.81 12.55 -4.32
CA ILE A 193 16.46 13.22 -5.58
C ILE A 193 14.98 13.10 -5.94
N LEU A 194 14.14 12.57 -5.05
CA LEU A 194 12.73 12.28 -5.32
C LEU A 194 11.96 13.52 -5.81
N LEU A 195 12.09 14.63 -5.08
CA LEU A 195 11.38 15.86 -5.41
C LEU A 195 11.82 16.39 -6.78
N GLU A 196 13.12 16.45 -7.03
CA GLU A 196 13.65 16.95 -8.32
C GLU A 196 13.24 16.05 -9.49
N ALA A 197 13.28 14.72 -9.34
CA ALA A 197 12.80 13.80 -10.36
C ALA A 197 11.30 13.99 -10.67
N ALA A 198 10.48 14.21 -9.64
CA ALA A 198 9.05 14.49 -9.80
C ALA A 198 8.78 15.86 -10.44
N VAL A 199 9.56 16.88 -10.08
CA VAL A 199 9.52 18.23 -10.68
C VAL A 199 9.87 18.17 -12.16
N GLU A 200 10.94 17.46 -12.53
CA GLU A 200 11.33 17.27 -13.93
C GLU A 200 10.30 16.46 -14.71
N LEU A 201 9.63 15.50 -14.07
CA LEU A 201 8.50 14.81 -14.69
C LEU A 201 7.31 15.76 -14.89
N ALA A 202 7.00 16.63 -13.92
CA ALA A 202 5.87 17.57 -13.97
C ALA A 202 6.01 18.69 -15.01
N LYS A 203 7.23 18.96 -15.48
CA LYS A 203 7.52 19.92 -16.55
C LYS A 203 7.28 19.36 -17.96
N LYS A 204 7.18 18.04 -18.10
CA LYS A 204 7.03 17.40 -19.41
C LYS A 204 5.59 17.52 -19.89
N GLU A 205 5.39 17.33 -21.19
CA GLU A 205 4.04 17.15 -21.69
C GLU A 205 3.44 15.86 -21.13
N ARG A 206 2.13 15.89 -20.87
CA ARG A 206 1.40 14.70 -20.41
C ARG A 206 1.54 13.61 -21.46
N PRO A 207 2.19 12.47 -21.15
CA PRO A 207 2.37 11.42 -22.14
C PRO A 207 1.02 10.83 -22.55
N SER A 208 0.92 10.38 -23.80
CA SER A 208 -0.18 9.53 -24.24
C SER A 208 -0.19 8.24 -23.40
N SER A 209 -1.37 7.63 -23.22
CA SER A 209 -1.48 6.49 -22.31
C SER A 209 -0.52 5.38 -22.71
N ARG A 210 0.17 4.80 -21.72
CA ARG A 210 1.10 3.71 -21.97
C ARG A 210 0.31 2.50 -22.49
N PRO A 211 0.68 1.91 -23.64
CA PRO A 211 -0.03 0.74 -24.13
C PRO A 211 0.18 -0.44 -23.18
N LEU A 212 -0.91 -1.08 -22.77
CA LEU A 212 -0.85 -2.28 -21.97
C LEU A 212 -0.14 -3.43 -22.73
N PRO A 213 0.53 -4.35 -22.01
CA PRO A 213 1.09 -5.56 -22.62
C PRO A 213 0.05 -6.32 -23.46
N VAL A 214 0.47 -6.95 -24.56
CA VAL A 214 -0.41 -7.69 -25.48
C VAL A 214 -1.35 -8.64 -24.73
N ARG A 215 -0.81 -9.37 -23.75
CA ARG A 215 -1.57 -10.29 -22.89
C ARG A 215 -2.74 -9.59 -22.17
N GLU A 216 -2.49 -8.43 -21.55
CA GLU A 216 -3.52 -7.68 -20.83
C GLU A 216 -4.55 -7.10 -21.80
N ARG A 217 -4.14 -6.71 -23.01
CA ARG A 217 -5.08 -6.27 -24.07
C ARG A 217 -5.99 -7.40 -24.55
N ILE A 218 -5.47 -8.61 -24.71
CA ILE A 218 -6.28 -9.80 -25.05
C ILE A 218 -7.26 -10.11 -23.91
N LEU A 219 -6.78 -10.09 -22.66
CA LEU A 219 -7.62 -10.32 -21.47
C LEU A 219 -8.68 -9.23 -21.25
N ALA A 220 -8.45 -8.01 -21.74
CA ALA A 220 -9.44 -6.93 -21.71
C ALA A 220 -10.53 -7.07 -22.79
N GLY A 221 -10.34 -7.91 -23.82
CA GLY A 221 -11.36 -8.19 -24.83
C GLY A 221 -12.54 -8.99 -24.27
N PRO A 222 -13.74 -8.96 -24.89
CA PRO A 222 -14.97 -9.53 -24.32
C PRO A 222 -14.86 -11.00 -23.91
N LEU A 223 -14.30 -11.86 -24.78
CA LEU A 223 -14.11 -13.29 -24.50
C LEU A 223 -13.01 -13.53 -23.47
N GLY A 224 -11.90 -12.80 -23.57
CA GLY A 224 -10.79 -12.88 -22.61
C GLY A 224 -11.23 -12.47 -21.21
N ARG A 225 -12.06 -11.44 -21.10
CA ARG A 225 -12.64 -10.95 -19.86
C ARG A 225 -13.54 -12.00 -19.23
N ALA A 226 -14.52 -12.53 -19.97
CA ALA A 226 -15.43 -13.54 -19.43
C ALA A 226 -14.68 -14.77 -18.89
N LEU A 227 -13.64 -15.23 -19.60
CA LEU A 227 -12.80 -16.34 -19.13
C LEU A 227 -11.98 -15.95 -17.89
N LEU A 228 -11.37 -14.77 -17.87
CA LEU A 228 -10.60 -14.27 -16.74
C LEU A 228 -11.45 -14.20 -15.47
N PHE A 229 -12.61 -13.55 -15.53
CA PHE A 229 -13.49 -13.39 -14.38
C PHE A 229 -14.03 -14.73 -13.88
N LYS A 230 -14.35 -15.68 -14.78
CA LYS A 230 -14.73 -17.04 -14.38
C LYS A 230 -13.59 -17.78 -13.65
N MET A 231 -12.36 -17.69 -14.17
CA MET A 231 -11.20 -18.35 -13.54
C MET A 231 -10.84 -17.72 -12.20
N VAL A 232 -10.81 -16.39 -12.13
CA VAL A 232 -10.51 -15.66 -10.90
C VAL A 232 -11.61 -15.88 -9.88
N GLY A 233 -12.89 -15.82 -10.26
CA GLY A 233 -14.04 -16.12 -9.42
C GLY A 233 -13.92 -17.51 -8.77
N LYS A 234 -13.73 -18.56 -9.58
CA LYS A 234 -13.56 -19.94 -9.07
C LYS A 234 -12.37 -20.07 -8.11
N LYS A 235 -11.24 -19.43 -8.42
CA LYS A 235 -10.04 -19.45 -7.57
C LYS A 235 -10.26 -18.69 -6.26
N THR A 236 -10.95 -17.56 -6.31
CA THR A 236 -11.30 -16.74 -5.16
C THR A 236 -12.26 -17.50 -4.26
N GLU A 237 -13.34 -18.04 -4.80
CA GLU A 237 -14.33 -18.84 -4.07
C GLU A 237 -13.70 -20.06 -3.39
N HIS A 238 -12.82 -20.78 -4.07
CA HIS A 238 -12.07 -21.89 -3.47
C HIS A 238 -11.20 -21.44 -2.28
N LYS A 239 -10.69 -20.20 -2.27
CA LYS A 239 -9.86 -19.69 -1.16
C LYS A 239 -10.70 -19.10 -0.03
N THR A 240 -11.77 -18.39 -0.36
CA THR A 240 -12.62 -17.67 0.60
C THR A 240 -13.72 -18.56 1.18
N GLN A 241 -14.01 -19.69 0.53
CA GLN A 241 -15.09 -20.61 0.87
C GLN A 241 -16.45 -19.88 0.98
N GLY A 242 -16.63 -18.82 0.16
CA GLY A 242 -17.84 -17.98 0.16
C GLY A 242 -18.01 -17.03 1.37
N ASN A 243 -17.08 -17.00 2.32
CA ASN A 243 -17.28 -16.27 3.58
C ASN A 243 -16.91 -14.78 3.54
N TYR A 244 -16.31 -14.31 2.45
CA TYR A 244 -15.73 -12.97 2.33
C TYR A 244 -16.38 -12.19 1.17
N PRO A 245 -17.52 -11.51 1.41
CA PRO A 245 -18.33 -10.91 0.35
C PRO A 245 -17.60 -9.81 -0.45
N ALA A 246 -16.62 -9.14 0.17
CA ALA A 246 -15.79 -8.14 -0.50
C ALA A 246 -15.14 -8.66 -1.78
N THR A 247 -14.69 -9.93 -1.77
CA THR A 247 -13.98 -10.50 -2.92
C THR A 247 -14.86 -10.70 -4.14
N GLU A 248 -16.13 -11.07 -3.94
CA GLU A 248 -17.13 -11.18 -4.99
C GLU A 248 -17.51 -9.80 -5.52
N ARG A 249 -17.80 -8.85 -4.63
CA ARG A 249 -18.15 -7.47 -5.02
C ARG A 249 -17.03 -6.76 -5.77
N ILE A 250 -15.76 -7.01 -5.43
CA ILE A 250 -14.61 -6.51 -6.20
C ILE A 250 -14.67 -7.00 -7.65
N LEU A 251 -14.98 -8.28 -7.88
CA LEU A 251 -15.09 -8.82 -9.24
C LEU A 251 -16.23 -8.15 -10.00
N GLU A 252 -17.41 -8.04 -9.40
CA GLU A 252 -18.58 -7.41 -10.01
C GLU A 252 -18.33 -5.95 -10.39
N VAL A 253 -17.73 -5.16 -9.49
CA VAL A 253 -17.47 -3.73 -9.70
C VAL A 253 -16.44 -3.51 -10.82
N VAL A 254 -15.36 -4.30 -10.83
CA VAL A 254 -14.34 -4.19 -11.89
C VAL A 254 -14.93 -4.65 -13.22
N GLU A 255 -15.71 -5.74 -13.25
CA GLU A 255 -16.35 -6.22 -14.47
C GLU A 255 -17.36 -5.19 -15.01
N THR A 256 -18.20 -4.63 -14.15
CA THR A 256 -19.17 -3.58 -14.49
C THR A 256 -18.47 -2.38 -15.11
N GLY A 257 -17.39 -1.91 -14.50
CA GLY A 257 -16.60 -0.79 -15.00
C GLY A 257 -15.95 -1.07 -16.36
N LEU A 258 -15.51 -2.30 -16.61
CA LEU A 258 -14.95 -2.69 -17.91
C LEU A 258 -16.02 -2.94 -18.98
N ALA A 259 -17.23 -3.36 -18.58
CA ALA A 259 -18.32 -3.71 -19.50
C ALA A 259 -19.18 -2.52 -19.90
N GLN A 260 -19.51 -1.65 -18.94
CA GLN A 260 -20.50 -0.59 -19.10
C GLN A 260 -19.86 0.80 -19.12
N GLY A 261 -18.55 0.90 -18.87
CA GLY A 261 -17.80 2.15 -18.85
C GLY A 261 -17.45 2.64 -17.45
N THR A 262 -16.58 3.65 -17.39
CA THR A 262 -16.02 4.16 -16.13
C THR A 262 -17.06 4.75 -15.21
N SER A 263 -18.07 5.46 -15.73
CA SER A 263 -19.11 6.07 -14.90
C SER A 263 -19.88 5.02 -14.11
N SER A 264 -20.42 4.00 -14.80
CA SER A 264 -21.11 2.87 -14.16
C SER A 264 -20.21 2.11 -13.20
N GLY A 265 -18.91 2.00 -13.51
CA GLY A 265 -17.91 1.41 -12.63
C GLY A 265 -17.73 2.18 -11.31
N TYR A 266 -17.62 3.52 -11.36
CA TYR A 266 -17.54 4.35 -10.15
C TYR A 266 -18.82 4.30 -9.32
N ASP A 267 -19.98 4.30 -9.98
CA ASP A 267 -21.28 4.17 -9.30
C ASP A 267 -21.43 2.82 -8.59
N ALA A 268 -21.03 1.73 -9.26
CA ALA A 268 -21.00 0.40 -8.67
C ALA A 268 -19.99 0.30 -7.52
N GLU A 269 -18.80 0.91 -7.66
CA GLU A 269 -17.76 0.96 -6.63
C GLU A 269 -18.27 1.63 -5.36
N ALA A 270 -18.86 2.82 -5.47
CA ALA A 270 -19.33 3.56 -4.31
C ALA A 270 -20.47 2.84 -3.57
N ARG A 271 -21.43 2.29 -4.33
CA ARG A 271 -22.55 1.52 -3.78
C ARG A 271 -22.06 0.27 -3.05
N ALA A 272 -21.22 -0.52 -3.71
CA ALA A 272 -20.67 -1.74 -3.12
C ALA A 272 -19.78 -1.44 -1.91
N PHE A 273 -19.03 -0.33 -1.91
CA PHE A 273 -18.30 0.13 -0.73
C PHE A 273 -19.24 0.39 0.45
N GLY A 274 -20.33 1.11 0.22
CA GLY A 274 -21.34 1.40 1.25
C GLY A 274 -22.00 0.14 1.81
N GLU A 275 -22.40 -0.78 0.94
CA GLU A 275 -22.95 -2.08 1.32
C GLU A 275 -21.96 -2.91 2.15
N LEU A 276 -20.71 -3.03 1.68
CA LEU A 276 -19.66 -3.80 2.36
C LEU A 276 -19.31 -3.23 3.74
N ALA A 277 -19.27 -1.90 3.88
CA ALA A 277 -18.99 -1.24 5.16
C ALA A 277 -19.98 -1.64 6.26
N MET A 278 -21.21 -2.01 5.90
CA MET A 278 -22.26 -2.44 6.83
C MET A 278 -22.26 -3.95 7.10
N THR A 279 -21.45 -4.75 6.40
CA THR A 279 -21.41 -6.20 6.61
C THR A 279 -20.76 -6.58 7.93
N PRO A 280 -21.21 -7.68 8.58
CA PRO A 280 -20.59 -8.16 9.81
C PRO A 280 -19.12 -8.58 9.60
N GLN A 281 -18.76 -9.07 8.41
CA GLN A 281 -17.39 -9.42 8.05
C GLN A 281 -16.47 -8.20 8.05
N SER A 282 -16.89 -7.09 7.42
CA SER A 282 -16.13 -5.84 7.41
C SER A 282 -15.97 -5.27 8.82
N GLN A 283 -17.04 -5.28 9.63
CA GLN A 283 -16.97 -4.87 11.03
C GLN A 283 -15.97 -5.71 11.84
N ALA A 284 -16.03 -7.03 11.71
CA ALA A 284 -15.12 -7.95 12.41
C ALA A 284 -13.66 -7.76 11.97
N LEU A 285 -13.40 -7.63 10.67
CA LEU A 285 -12.04 -7.44 10.14
C LEU A 285 -11.43 -6.09 10.55
N ARG A 286 -12.23 -5.02 10.57
CA ARG A 286 -11.80 -3.71 11.11
C ARG A 286 -11.52 -3.80 12.62
N SER A 287 -12.34 -4.52 13.39
CA SER A 287 -12.08 -4.78 14.81
C SER A 287 -10.76 -5.52 15.03
N ILE A 288 -10.50 -6.59 14.25
CA ILE A 288 -9.21 -7.32 14.30
C ILE A 288 -8.04 -6.40 13.96
N PHE A 289 -8.20 -5.49 12.99
CA PHE A 289 -7.17 -4.51 12.65
C PHE A 289 -6.82 -3.59 13.82
N PHE A 290 -7.81 -3.02 14.50
CA PHE A 290 -7.58 -2.16 15.66
C PHE A 290 -6.98 -2.94 16.82
N ALA A 291 -7.55 -4.10 17.17
CA ALA A 291 -7.02 -4.97 18.21
C ALA A 291 -5.54 -5.36 17.94
N SER A 292 -5.22 -5.70 16.69
CA SER A 292 -3.83 -6.02 16.29
C SER A 292 -2.89 -4.82 16.34
N THR A 293 -3.42 -3.61 16.19
CA THR A 293 -2.65 -2.36 16.28
C THR A 293 -2.39 -1.98 17.74
N ASP A 294 -3.38 -2.18 18.60
CA ASP A 294 -3.29 -1.87 20.02
C ASP A 294 -2.36 -2.85 20.74
N VAL A 295 -2.47 -4.16 20.45
CA VAL A 295 -1.55 -5.18 21.00
C VAL A 295 -0.09 -4.93 20.60
N LYS A 296 0.18 -4.28 19.47
CA LYS A 296 1.56 -3.92 19.07
C LYS A 296 2.13 -2.74 19.85
N LYS A 297 1.29 -1.93 20.48
CA LYS A 297 1.67 -0.78 21.30
C LYS A 297 1.67 -1.13 22.79
N ASP A 298 0.99 -2.20 23.17
CA ASP A 298 0.93 -2.69 24.53
C ASP A 298 2.34 -3.09 25.03
N PRO A 299 2.89 -2.41 26.04
CA PRO A 299 4.19 -2.75 26.60
C PRO A 299 4.16 -4.04 27.46
N GLY A 300 2.97 -4.56 27.76
CA GLY A 300 2.75 -5.74 28.61
C GLY A 300 2.95 -5.50 30.12
N SER A 301 3.68 -4.43 30.49
CA SER A 301 3.81 -3.94 31.87
C SER A 301 4.26 -2.48 31.88
N ASP A 302 4.05 -1.76 32.98
CA ASP A 302 4.55 -0.39 33.17
C ASP A 302 6.07 -0.33 33.46
N ALA A 303 6.70 -1.50 33.70
CA ALA A 303 8.13 -1.55 33.99
C ALA A 303 8.95 -1.18 32.75
N PRO A 304 9.93 -0.27 32.86
CA PRO A 304 10.78 0.09 31.73
C PRO A 304 11.62 -1.13 31.30
N PRO A 305 11.68 -1.47 30.00
CA PRO A 305 12.42 -2.63 29.53
C PRO A 305 13.93 -2.41 29.69
N ALA A 306 14.63 -3.40 30.24
CA ALA A 306 16.08 -3.44 30.23
C ALA A 306 16.61 -3.64 28.80
N PRO A 307 17.80 -3.08 28.45
CA PRO A 307 18.38 -3.28 27.13
C PRO A 307 18.72 -4.76 26.89
N LEU A 308 18.23 -5.31 25.78
CA LEU A 308 18.49 -6.69 25.37
C LEU A 308 19.57 -6.73 24.29
N ASN A 309 20.81 -7.02 24.70
CA ASN A 309 21.98 -7.02 23.80
C ASN A 309 22.25 -8.38 23.14
N SER A 310 21.78 -9.47 23.74
CA SER A 310 21.98 -10.84 23.25
C SER A 310 20.94 -11.78 23.83
N VAL A 311 20.59 -12.84 23.10
CA VAL A 311 19.59 -13.84 23.53
C VAL A 311 20.15 -15.25 23.46
N GLY A 312 19.98 -16.00 24.55
CA GLY A 312 20.19 -17.45 24.57
C GLY A 312 18.89 -18.19 24.23
N ILE A 313 18.95 -19.19 23.34
CA ILE A 313 17.81 -20.04 23.00
C ILE A 313 18.15 -21.48 23.34
N LEU A 314 17.33 -22.13 24.16
CA LEU A 314 17.50 -23.52 24.57
C LEU A 314 16.73 -24.44 23.61
N GLY A 315 17.48 -25.22 22.82
CA GLY A 315 16.97 -26.10 21.78
C GLY A 315 17.06 -25.47 20.39
N GLY A 316 17.69 -26.17 19.45
CA GLY A 316 17.82 -25.82 18.03
C GLY A 316 16.84 -26.54 17.11
N GLY A 317 15.84 -27.24 17.67
CA GLY A 317 14.75 -27.85 16.90
C GLY A 317 13.90 -26.82 16.14
N LEU A 318 12.79 -27.26 15.53
CA LEU A 318 11.96 -26.43 14.65
C LEU A 318 11.57 -25.07 15.25
N MET A 319 11.07 -25.06 16.49
CA MET A 319 10.67 -23.83 17.18
C MET A 319 11.88 -22.96 17.54
N GLY A 320 12.97 -23.57 18.03
CA GLY A 320 14.20 -22.87 18.40
C GLY A 320 14.86 -22.16 17.22
N GLY A 321 14.93 -22.83 16.07
CA GLY A 321 15.39 -22.22 14.82
C GLY A 321 14.49 -21.08 14.34
N GLY A 322 13.17 -21.24 14.47
CA GLY A 322 12.21 -20.18 14.16
C GLY A 322 12.39 -18.93 15.04
N ILE A 323 12.51 -19.11 16.35
CA ILE A 323 12.75 -18.03 17.31
C ILE A 323 14.11 -17.37 17.03
N ALA A 324 15.17 -18.16 16.81
CA ALA A 324 16.50 -17.65 16.48
C ALA A 324 16.48 -16.75 15.24
N TYR A 325 15.82 -17.21 14.17
CA TYR A 325 15.67 -16.43 12.95
C TYR A 325 14.92 -15.11 13.18
N VAL A 326 13.80 -15.13 13.92
CA VAL A 326 13.03 -13.90 14.19
C VAL A 326 13.85 -12.92 15.02
N THR A 327 14.48 -13.37 16.10
CA THR A 327 15.27 -12.52 16.99
C THR A 327 16.49 -11.93 16.27
N ALA A 328 17.27 -12.75 15.58
CA ALA A 328 18.46 -12.27 14.88
C ALA A 328 18.13 -11.42 13.64
N CYS A 329 17.24 -11.91 12.77
CA CYS A 329 17.04 -11.31 11.45
C CYS A 329 15.96 -10.21 11.42
N LYS A 330 14.99 -10.22 12.34
CA LYS A 330 13.97 -9.16 12.42
C LYS A 330 14.26 -8.15 13.53
N ALA A 331 14.65 -8.61 14.73
CA ALA A 331 14.97 -7.70 15.84
C ALA A 331 16.42 -7.20 15.79
N GLY A 332 17.32 -7.85 15.04
CA GLY A 332 18.72 -7.44 14.93
C GLY A 332 19.56 -7.78 16.16
N ILE A 333 19.09 -8.72 17.00
CA ILE A 333 19.72 -9.06 18.28
C ILE A 333 20.54 -10.35 18.11
N PRO A 334 21.84 -10.37 18.47
CA PRO A 334 22.65 -11.58 18.48
C PRO A 334 22.01 -12.73 19.27
N VAL A 335 22.04 -13.94 18.70
CA VAL A 335 21.45 -15.15 19.27
C VAL A 335 22.53 -16.22 19.45
N ARG A 336 22.50 -16.90 20.60
CA ARG A 336 23.27 -18.13 20.85
C ARG A 336 22.32 -19.28 21.15
N ILE A 337 22.33 -20.28 20.29
CA ILE A 337 21.51 -21.48 20.39
C ILE A 337 22.27 -22.52 21.20
N LYS A 338 21.72 -22.95 22.34
CA LYS A 338 22.25 -24.06 23.11
C LYS A 338 21.41 -25.30 22.83
N ASP A 339 22.03 -26.37 22.36
CA ASP A 339 21.37 -27.69 22.23
C ASP A 339 22.11 -28.75 23.06
N ILE A 340 21.58 -29.97 23.13
CA ILE A 340 22.28 -31.12 23.70
C ILE A 340 23.22 -31.77 22.68
N ASN A 341 23.01 -31.53 21.38
CA ASN A 341 23.84 -32.09 20.31
C ASN A 341 24.04 -31.11 19.13
N PRO A 342 25.11 -31.29 18.32
CA PRO A 342 25.36 -30.44 17.17
C PRO A 342 24.27 -30.48 16.09
N GLN A 343 23.51 -31.57 15.98
CA GLN A 343 22.46 -31.72 14.97
C GLN A 343 21.33 -30.70 15.17
N GLY A 344 20.93 -30.44 16.41
CA GLY A 344 19.93 -29.41 16.73
C GLY A 344 20.39 -28.01 16.32
N ILE A 345 21.65 -27.67 16.61
CA ILE A 345 22.24 -26.39 16.21
C ILE A 345 22.25 -26.24 14.68
N ASN A 346 22.70 -27.28 13.97
CA ASN A 346 22.75 -27.28 12.50
C ASN A 346 21.35 -27.13 11.89
N HIS A 347 20.31 -27.72 12.51
CA HIS A 347 18.93 -27.56 12.05
C HIS A 347 18.49 -26.09 12.12
N ALA A 348 18.74 -25.40 13.23
CA ALA A 348 18.38 -23.99 13.39
C ALA A 348 19.15 -23.06 12.43
N LEU A 349 20.45 -23.31 12.24
CA LEU A 349 21.27 -22.55 11.28
C LEU A 349 20.77 -22.76 9.85
N LYS A 350 20.48 -24.01 9.47
CA LYS A 350 19.91 -24.35 8.16
C LYS A 350 18.55 -23.70 7.94
N TYR A 351 17.66 -23.74 8.93
CA TYR A 351 16.36 -23.07 8.86
C TYR A 351 16.52 -21.57 8.54
N SER A 352 17.41 -20.89 9.26
CA SER A 352 17.68 -19.46 9.06
C SER A 352 18.29 -19.19 7.68
N TRP A 353 19.23 -20.02 7.24
CA TRP A 353 19.80 -19.97 5.89
C TRP A 353 18.71 -20.08 4.83
N ASP A 354 17.87 -21.11 4.88
CA ASP A 354 16.85 -21.37 3.87
C ASP A 354 15.83 -20.21 3.76
N GLN A 355 15.45 -19.59 4.89
CA GLN A 355 14.58 -18.42 4.92
C GLN A 355 15.23 -17.20 4.25
N LEU A 356 16.50 -16.92 4.57
CA LEU A 356 17.23 -15.77 4.02
C LEU A 356 17.58 -15.99 2.55
N GLU A 357 18.02 -17.18 2.17
CA GLU A 357 18.30 -17.54 0.78
C GLU A 357 17.04 -17.45 -0.08
N GLY A 358 15.88 -17.86 0.46
CA GLY A 358 14.58 -17.64 -0.18
C GLY A 358 14.30 -16.15 -0.47
N LYS A 359 14.69 -15.24 0.44
CA LYS A 359 14.59 -13.79 0.20
C LYS A 359 15.59 -13.31 -0.84
N VAL A 360 16.83 -13.81 -0.84
CA VAL A 360 17.85 -13.48 -1.85
C VAL A 360 17.40 -13.89 -3.25
N ARG A 361 16.92 -15.13 -3.41
CA ARG A 361 16.37 -15.63 -4.69
C ARG A 361 15.20 -14.80 -5.20
N ARG A 362 14.34 -14.32 -4.29
CA ARG A 362 13.23 -13.40 -4.61
C ARG A 362 13.67 -11.94 -4.79
N ARG A 363 14.98 -11.65 -4.70
CA ARG A 363 15.58 -10.31 -4.78
C ARG A 363 15.04 -9.34 -3.72
N HIS A 364 14.66 -9.89 -2.57
CA HIS A 364 14.17 -9.13 -1.42
C HIS A 364 15.27 -8.73 -0.43
N LEU A 365 16.46 -9.35 -0.56
CA LEU A 365 17.63 -9.20 0.29
C LEU A 365 18.88 -9.41 -0.58
N LYS A 366 19.98 -8.71 -0.33
CA LYS A 366 21.27 -8.99 -0.98
C LYS A 366 21.96 -10.19 -0.31
N ALA A 367 22.80 -10.91 -1.04
CA ALA A 367 23.58 -12.03 -0.48
C ALA A 367 24.46 -11.57 0.70
N SER A 368 25.09 -10.40 0.60
CA SER A 368 25.87 -9.81 1.69
C SER A 368 25.04 -9.49 2.94
N GLU A 369 23.78 -9.11 2.76
CA GLU A 369 22.86 -8.84 3.88
C GLU A 369 22.38 -10.14 4.54
N ARG A 370 22.15 -11.21 3.76
CA ARG A 370 21.93 -12.57 4.30
C ARG A 370 23.09 -12.97 5.20
N ASP A 371 24.32 -12.87 4.70
CA ASP A 371 25.50 -13.32 5.44
C ASP A 371 25.69 -12.53 6.73
N LYS A 372 25.45 -11.21 6.69
CA LYS A 372 25.44 -10.35 7.88
C LYS A 372 24.36 -10.76 8.89
N GLN A 373 23.14 -11.09 8.44
CA GLN A 373 22.06 -11.52 9.34
C GLN A 373 22.32 -12.91 9.94
N LEU A 374 22.89 -13.83 9.15
CA LEU A 374 23.22 -15.17 9.62
C LEU A 374 24.36 -15.15 10.65
N ALA A 375 25.33 -14.26 10.50
CA ALA A 375 26.42 -14.08 11.44
C ALA A 375 25.97 -13.67 12.86
N LEU A 376 24.72 -13.21 13.03
CA LEU A 376 24.12 -12.95 14.33
C LEU A 376 23.69 -14.24 15.06
N ILE A 377 23.70 -15.40 14.40
CA ILE A 377 23.25 -16.68 14.98
C ILE A 377 24.45 -17.59 15.19
N SER A 378 24.70 -17.92 16.46
CA SER A 378 25.76 -18.86 16.87
C SER A 378 25.17 -20.04 17.64
N GLY A 379 25.95 -21.11 17.82
CA GLY A 379 25.52 -22.31 18.52
C GLY A 379 26.56 -22.87 19.49
N THR A 380 26.08 -23.57 20.52
CA THR A 380 26.92 -24.27 21.51
C THR A 380 26.20 -25.52 22.06
N THR A 381 26.95 -26.51 22.52
CA THR A 381 26.41 -27.68 23.23
C THR A 381 26.51 -27.57 24.76
N ASP A 382 27.24 -26.56 25.24
CA ASP A 382 27.42 -26.29 26.67
C ASP A 382 27.12 -24.81 27.00
N TYR A 383 27.14 -24.48 28.29
CA TYR A 383 26.88 -23.12 28.80
C TYR A 383 28.15 -22.31 29.08
N ARG A 384 29.32 -22.79 28.65
CA ARG A 384 30.59 -22.13 28.92
C ARG A 384 30.87 -20.99 27.95
#